data_AF-A0A8C1BSD3-F1
#
_entry.id   AF-A0A8C1BSD3-F1
#
_cell.length_a   1.000
_cell.length_b   1.000
_cell.length_c   1.000
_cell.angle_alpha   90.00
_cell.angle_beta   90.00
_cell.angle_gamma   90.00
#
_symmetry.space_group_name_H-M   'P 1'
#
loop_
_entity.id
_entity.type
_entity.pdbx_description
1 polymer ?
#
loop_
_entity_poly.entity_id
_entity_poly.type
_entity_poly.pdbx_seq_one_letter_code
_entity_poly.pdbx_strand_id
1 'polypeptide(L)'
;MVAAGGISALACADCAHAHKHTDTHGITWSESDKSDLKKYGATTVVRVCEITYDKSPLEKDGITVMDWPFDDGAPPPTKIVDDWLSLLKNKFCEEPGCCVAVHCVAGLGRAPVLVALALIESGMKYEDAIQLIRQKRRGAINSKQLTYLEKYRPKQRLRFKDPHNHKSKCCLM
;
A
#
# COMPACT_ATOMS: atom_id res chain seq x y z
N MET A 1 -11.51 -0.27 -2.54
CA MET A 1 -10.05 -0.29 -2.73
C MET A 1 -9.66 0.25 -4.09
N VAL A 2 -8.58 1.03 -4.15
CA VAL A 2 -7.97 1.44 -5.42
C VAL A 2 -6.89 0.42 -5.77
N ALA A 3 -7.12 -0.37 -6.82
CA ALA A 3 -6.05 -1.08 -7.52
C ALA A 3 -5.36 -0.08 -8.46
N ALA A 4 -4.05 0.15 -8.27
CA ALA A 4 -3.26 0.93 -9.20
C ALA A 4 -3.17 0.14 -10.52
N GLY A 5 -3.72 0.70 -11.60
CA GLY A 5 -3.86 -0.01 -12.88
C GLY A 5 -2.53 -0.63 -13.34
N GLY A 6 -2.57 -1.92 -13.70
CA GLY A 6 -1.43 -2.70 -14.19
C GLY A 6 -0.59 -3.39 -13.11
N ILE A 7 -0.79 -3.08 -11.83
CA ILE A 7 -0.13 -3.74 -10.70
C ILE A 7 -1.23 -4.34 -9.83
N SER A 8 -1.56 -5.62 -10.07
CA SER A 8 -2.57 -6.37 -9.30
C SER A 8 -2.21 -6.51 -7.80
N ALA A 9 -1.02 -6.04 -7.41
CA ALA A 9 -0.37 -6.41 -6.17
C ALA A 9 -0.50 -5.36 -5.05
N LEU A 10 -0.94 -4.13 -5.34
CA LEU A 10 -1.10 -3.07 -4.32
C LEU A 10 -2.52 -2.50 -4.33
N ALA A 11 -3.20 -2.64 -3.20
CA ALA A 11 -4.49 -2.01 -2.95
C ALA A 11 -4.36 -0.88 -1.92
N CYS A 12 -4.73 0.34 -2.29
CA CYS A 12 -5.04 1.36 -1.28
C CYS A 12 -6.44 1.06 -0.76
N ALA A 13 -6.54 0.64 0.50
CA ALA A 13 -7.82 0.47 1.18
C ALA A 13 -8.36 1.85 1.55
N ASP A 14 -9.10 2.45 0.62
CA ASP A 14 -9.86 3.66 0.88
C ASP A 14 -10.98 3.38 1.89
N CYS A 15 -10.89 3.98 3.08
CA CYS A 15 -11.96 4.07 4.08
C CYS A 15 -13.23 4.79 3.61
N ALA A 16 -13.39 5.10 2.31
CA ALA A 16 -14.64 5.68 1.82
C ALA A 16 -15.85 4.75 2.04
N HIS A 17 -15.65 3.48 2.42
CA HIS A 17 -16.69 2.59 2.95
C HIS A 17 -16.56 2.24 4.46
N ALA A 18 -15.46 2.58 5.13
CA ALA A 18 -15.26 2.26 6.56
C ALA A 18 -15.99 3.23 7.52
N HIS A 19 -16.73 4.21 7.00
CA HIS A 19 -17.62 5.02 7.82
C HIS A 19 -19.02 4.41 7.85
N LYS A 20 -19.29 3.62 8.89
CA LYS A 20 -20.38 3.79 9.88
C LYS A 20 -20.72 2.45 10.54
N HIS A 21 -19.98 2.09 11.58
CA HIS A 21 -20.59 1.45 12.74
C HIS A 21 -19.84 1.95 13.98
N THR A 22 -20.29 3.08 14.51
CA THR A 22 -19.99 3.48 15.89
C THR A 22 -20.95 2.71 16.79
N ASP A 23 -20.71 1.40 16.95
CA ASP A 23 -21.23 0.72 18.12
C ASP A 23 -20.22 0.89 19.24
N THR A 24 -20.71 0.91 20.47
CA THR A 24 -20.07 1.34 21.73
C THR A 24 -18.77 0.61 22.13
N HIS A 25 -18.16 -0.16 21.23
CA HIS A 25 -17.03 -1.08 21.47
C HIS A 25 -15.81 -0.89 20.53
N GLY A 26 -15.73 0.21 19.78
CA GLY A 26 -14.56 0.53 18.94
C GLY A 26 -14.74 0.22 17.45
N ILE A 27 -13.83 0.72 16.62
CA ILE A 27 -13.87 0.53 15.16
C ILE A 27 -13.60 -0.96 14.86
N THR A 28 -14.42 -1.59 14.02
CA THR A 28 -14.22 -2.99 13.59
C THR A 28 -14.34 -3.10 12.06
N TRP A 29 -13.66 -4.08 11.46
CA TRP A 29 -13.79 -4.37 10.03
C TRP A 29 -15.16 -4.97 9.72
N SER A 30 -15.88 -4.38 8.77
CA SER A 30 -17.14 -4.97 8.30
C SER A 30 -16.87 -6.23 7.49
N GLU A 31 -17.85 -7.14 7.43
CA GLU A 31 -17.79 -8.32 6.55
C GLU A 31 -17.64 -7.93 5.07
N SER A 32 -18.16 -6.76 4.69
CA SER A 32 -18.02 -6.23 3.33
C SER A 32 -16.56 -5.86 3.03
N ASP A 33 -15.87 -5.22 3.98
CA ASP A 33 -14.46 -4.84 3.79
C ASP A 33 -13.54 -6.07 3.73
N LYS A 34 -13.82 -7.10 4.54
CA LYS A 34 -13.10 -8.39 4.49
C LYS A 34 -13.34 -9.11 3.16
N SER A 35 -14.58 -9.09 2.68
CA SER A 35 -14.95 -9.65 1.37
C SER A 35 -14.21 -8.94 0.24
N ASP A 36 -14.11 -7.61 0.30
CA ASP A 36 -13.32 -6.83 -0.65
C ASP A 36 -11.83 -7.25 -0.61
N LEU A 37 -11.21 -7.33 0.57
CA LEU A 37 -9.82 -7.79 0.69
C LEU A 37 -9.62 -9.16 0.02
N LYS A 38 -10.50 -10.12 0.30
CA LYS A 38 -10.45 -11.46 -0.31
C LYS A 38 -10.67 -11.43 -1.82
N LYS A 39 -11.59 -10.61 -2.31
CA LYS A 39 -11.86 -10.44 -3.75
C LYS A 39 -10.63 -9.93 -4.52
N TYR A 40 -9.84 -9.07 -3.89
CA TYR A 40 -8.58 -8.59 -4.46
C TYR A 40 -7.38 -9.52 -4.18
N GLY A 41 -7.57 -10.66 -3.53
CA GLY A 41 -6.50 -11.59 -3.19
C GLY A 41 -5.51 -11.02 -2.17
N ALA A 42 -5.97 -10.12 -1.28
CA ALA A 42 -5.10 -9.51 -0.28
C ALA A 42 -4.74 -10.51 0.81
N THR A 43 -3.46 -10.85 0.92
CA THR A 43 -2.94 -11.75 1.97
C THR A 43 -2.31 -10.97 3.13
N THR A 44 -2.03 -9.68 2.91
CA THR A 44 -1.36 -8.82 3.88
C THR A 44 -1.97 -7.42 3.90
N VAL A 45 -2.16 -6.84 5.10
CA VAL A 45 -2.62 -5.48 5.34
C VAL A 45 -1.58 -4.72 6.18
N VAL A 46 -1.09 -3.59 5.67
CA VAL A 46 -0.20 -2.67 6.38
C VAL A 46 -0.98 -1.46 6.89
N ARG A 47 -1.01 -1.26 8.20
CA ARG A 47 -1.61 -0.10 8.86
C ARG A 47 -0.54 0.95 9.10
N VAL A 48 -0.73 2.15 8.53
CA VAL A 48 0.23 3.26 8.66
C VAL A 48 -0.29 4.42 9.53
N CYS A 49 -1.43 4.21 10.17
CA CYS A 49 -1.99 5.13 11.16
C CYS A 49 -1.96 4.53 12.56
N GLU A 50 -2.38 5.34 13.54
CA GLU A 50 -2.64 4.88 14.89
C GLU A 50 -3.59 3.67 14.87
N ILE A 51 -3.34 2.73 15.79
CA ILE A 51 -4.10 1.50 15.90
C ILE A 51 -5.45 1.84 16.55
N THR A 52 -6.51 1.82 15.76
CA THR A 52 -7.86 2.18 16.22
C THR A 52 -8.82 0.98 16.29
N TYR A 53 -8.37 -0.21 15.88
CA TYR A 53 -9.16 -1.43 15.83
C TYR A 53 -8.32 -2.68 16.05
N ASP A 54 -8.97 -3.78 16.46
CA ASP A 54 -8.34 -5.08 16.64
C ASP A 54 -8.05 -5.77 15.30
N LYS A 55 -6.88 -6.41 15.19
CA LYS A 55 -6.43 -7.13 13.99
C LYS A 55 -6.87 -8.60 13.97
N SER A 56 -7.29 -9.15 15.11
CA SER A 56 -7.71 -10.56 15.22
C SER A 56 -8.75 -10.99 14.19
N PRO A 57 -9.75 -10.16 13.80
CA PRO A 57 -10.72 -10.54 12.77
C PRO A 57 -10.11 -10.76 11.38
N LEU A 58 -9.04 -10.04 11.03
CA LEU A 58 -8.32 -10.22 9.77
C LEU A 58 -7.38 -11.43 9.86
N GLU A 59 -6.70 -11.60 10.99
CA GLU A 59 -5.78 -12.72 11.20
C GLU A 59 -6.52 -14.08 11.21
N LYS A 60 -7.75 -14.13 11.77
CA LYS A 60 -8.64 -15.30 11.68
C LYS A 60 -8.99 -15.69 10.25
N ASP A 61 -9.01 -14.72 9.35
CA ASP A 61 -9.30 -14.92 7.93
C ASP A 61 -8.02 -15.20 7.10
N GLY A 62 -6.88 -15.41 7.77
CA GLY A 62 -5.60 -15.69 7.13
C GLY A 62 -4.88 -14.46 6.58
N ILE A 63 -5.34 -13.25 6.92
CA ILE A 63 -4.74 -11.99 6.47
C ILE A 63 -3.73 -11.51 7.51
N THR A 64 -2.47 -11.38 7.11
CA THR A 64 -1.41 -10.87 7.99
C THR A 64 -1.55 -9.36 8.16
N VAL A 65 -1.53 -8.86 9.40
CA VAL A 65 -1.63 -7.41 9.68
C VAL A 65 -0.33 -6.88 10.27
N MET A 66 0.21 -5.81 9.68
CA MET A 66 1.43 -5.13 10.12
C MET A 66 1.17 -3.68 10.50
N ASP A 67 1.82 -3.21 11.57
CA ASP A 67 1.60 -1.90 12.17
C ASP A 67 2.84 -1.01 12.05
N TRP A 68 2.81 -0.08 11.10
CA TRP A 68 3.90 0.86 10.84
C TRP A 68 3.40 2.32 10.86
N PRO A 69 2.91 2.81 12.02
CA PRO A 69 2.42 4.17 12.13
C PRO A 69 3.54 5.19 11.88
N PHE A 70 3.19 6.28 11.19
CA PHE A 70 4.01 7.49 11.09
C PHE A 70 3.16 8.75 11.02
N ASP A 71 3.79 9.92 11.21
CA ASP A 71 3.10 11.21 11.31
C ASP A 71 2.31 11.57 10.05
N ASP A 72 1.11 12.13 10.24
CA ASP A 72 0.26 12.52 9.12
C ASP A 72 0.83 13.72 8.36
N GLY A 73 0.69 13.67 7.03
CA GLY A 73 1.20 14.69 6.12
C GLY A 73 2.72 14.87 6.10
N ALA A 74 3.46 14.09 6.88
CA ALA A 74 4.92 13.98 6.81
C ALA A 74 5.36 12.89 5.82
N PRO A 75 6.62 12.96 5.34
CA PRO A 75 7.25 11.85 4.65
C PRO A 75 7.38 10.61 5.56
N PRO A 76 7.30 9.39 5.01
CA PRO A 76 7.54 8.19 5.79
C PRO A 76 9.01 8.13 6.26
N PRO A 77 9.28 7.71 7.51
CA PRO A 77 10.63 7.43 7.99
C PRO A 77 11.35 6.39 7.12
N THR A 78 12.67 6.52 6.97
CA THR A 78 13.49 5.61 6.14
C THR A 78 13.29 4.14 6.52
N LYS A 79 13.21 3.83 7.81
CA LYS A 79 12.95 2.46 8.29
C LYS A 79 11.64 1.89 7.74
N ILE A 80 10.56 2.67 7.75
CA ILE A 80 9.25 2.23 7.22
C ILE A 80 9.34 2.01 5.70
N VAL A 81 10.05 2.88 4.99
CA VAL A 81 10.29 2.70 3.55
C VAL A 81 11.07 1.42 3.28
N ASP A 82 12.12 1.15 4.04
CA ASP A 82 12.94 -0.05 3.87
C ASP A 82 12.17 -1.34 4.22
N ASP A 83 11.39 -1.33 5.31
CA ASP A 83 10.55 -2.45 5.72
C ASP A 83 9.45 -2.70 4.68
N TRP A 84 8.81 -1.64 4.17
CA TRP A 84 7.81 -1.72 3.11
C TRP A 84 8.33 -2.35 1.82
N LEU A 85 9.45 -1.85 1.30
CA LEU A 85 10.01 -2.38 0.06
C LEU A 85 10.51 -3.83 0.23
N SER A 86 11.01 -4.18 1.42
CA SER A 86 11.43 -5.56 1.73
C SER A 86 10.22 -6.50 1.80
N LEU A 87 9.13 -6.05 2.42
CA LEU A 87 7.88 -6.81 2.47
C LEU A 87 7.35 -7.09 1.06
N LEU A 88 7.23 -6.06 0.22
CA LEU A 88 6.73 -6.22 -1.14
C LEU A 88 7.60 -7.19 -1.95
N LYS A 89 8.91 -7.04 -1.84
CA LYS A 89 9.87 -7.91 -2.51
C LYS A 89 9.68 -9.36 -2.10
N ASN A 90 9.61 -9.64 -0.79
CA ASN A 90 9.45 -11.01 -0.30
C ASN A 90 8.08 -11.57 -0.69
N LYS A 91 6.99 -10.83 -0.44
CA LYS A 91 5.63 -11.31 -0.68
C LYS A 91 5.34 -11.61 -2.14
N PHE A 92 5.77 -10.77 -3.07
CA PHE A 92 5.53 -11.05 -4.48
C PHE A 92 6.51 -12.06 -5.09
N CYS A 93 7.66 -12.29 -4.46
CA CYS A 93 8.54 -13.40 -4.83
C CYS A 93 8.00 -14.75 -4.31
N GLU A 94 7.48 -14.80 -3.09
CA GLU A 94 6.94 -16.01 -2.45
C GLU A 94 5.56 -16.40 -2.99
N GLU A 95 4.68 -15.42 -3.20
CA GLU A 95 3.30 -15.61 -3.61
C GLU A 95 2.99 -14.76 -4.86
N PRO A 96 3.41 -15.21 -6.07
CA PRO A 96 3.11 -14.48 -7.30
C PRO A 96 1.61 -14.26 -7.48
N GLY A 97 1.20 -13.01 -7.69
CA GLY A 97 -0.21 -12.62 -7.84
C GLY A 97 -0.95 -12.34 -6.53
N CYS A 98 -0.28 -12.40 -5.37
CA CYS A 98 -0.87 -11.91 -4.12
C CYS A 98 -1.01 -10.38 -4.13
N CYS A 99 -1.85 -9.87 -3.23
CA CYS A 99 -2.04 -8.44 -3.02
C CYS A 99 -1.65 -8.02 -1.61
N VAL A 100 -0.94 -6.89 -1.50
CA VAL A 100 -0.64 -6.22 -0.24
C VAL A 100 -1.48 -4.94 -0.18
N ALA A 101 -2.35 -4.87 0.81
CA ALA A 101 -3.19 -3.72 1.08
C ALA A 101 -2.49 -2.74 2.04
N VAL A 102 -2.63 -1.43 1.81
CA VAL A 102 -2.16 -0.38 2.73
C VAL A 102 -3.33 0.46 3.19
N HIS A 103 -3.40 0.68 4.50
CA HIS A 103 -4.49 1.37 5.18
C HIS A 103 -3.97 2.50 6.08
N CYS A 104 -4.68 3.62 6.07
CA CYS A 104 -4.58 4.75 7.00
C CYS A 104 -6.04 5.13 7.38
N VAL A 105 -6.29 6.14 8.21
CA VAL A 105 -7.66 6.54 8.59
C VAL A 105 -8.51 7.03 7.41
N ALA A 106 -8.14 8.15 6.79
CA ALA A 106 -8.89 8.70 5.65
C ALA A 106 -8.33 8.22 4.30
N GLY A 107 -7.14 7.62 4.26
CA GLY A 107 -6.45 7.16 3.05
C GLY A 107 -6.04 8.25 2.03
N LEU A 108 -6.02 9.53 2.42
CA LEU A 108 -5.62 10.63 1.55
C LEU A 108 -4.12 11.00 1.67
N GLY A 109 -3.49 10.72 2.81
CA GLY A 109 -2.13 11.13 3.12
C GLY A 109 -1.11 10.00 3.07
N ARG A 110 -1.07 9.17 4.12
CA ARG A 110 0.05 8.25 4.40
C ARG A 110 0.12 7.04 3.46
N ALA A 111 -1.00 6.34 3.29
CA ALA A 111 -1.06 5.14 2.47
C ALA A 111 -0.70 5.39 0.99
N PRO A 112 -1.23 6.45 0.32
CA PRO A 112 -0.85 6.76 -1.06
C PRO A 112 0.66 6.99 -1.27
N VAL A 113 1.38 7.51 -0.27
CA VAL A 113 2.83 7.73 -0.39
C VAL A 113 3.61 6.41 -0.45
N LEU A 114 3.24 5.40 0.35
CA LEU A 114 3.86 4.08 0.26
C LEU A 114 3.57 3.40 -1.09
N VAL A 115 2.34 3.55 -1.60
CA VAL A 115 1.99 3.07 -2.94
C VAL A 115 2.85 3.77 -4.00
N ALA A 116 2.99 5.10 -3.93
CA ALA A 116 3.83 5.86 -4.87
C ALA A 116 5.30 5.38 -4.83
N LEU A 117 5.85 5.15 -3.65
CA LEU A 117 7.21 4.62 -3.50
C LEU A 117 7.38 3.24 -4.17
N ALA A 118 6.40 2.36 -4.04
CA ALA A 118 6.43 1.05 -4.69
C ALA A 118 6.39 1.17 -6.23
N LEU A 119 5.56 2.08 -6.76
CA LEU A 119 5.52 2.39 -8.19
C LEU A 119 6.84 2.97 -8.69
N ILE A 120 7.45 3.86 -7.93
CA ILE A 120 8.73 4.47 -8.32
C ILE A 120 9.85 3.43 -8.27
N GLU A 121 9.85 2.53 -7.29
CA GLU A 121 10.82 1.43 -7.17
C GLU A 121 10.63 0.33 -8.23
N SER A 122 9.42 0.17 -8.79
CA SER A 122 9.21 -0.63 -10.02
C SER A 122 9.69 0.09 -11.30
N GLY A 123 10.10 1.35 -11.17
CA GLY A 123 10.67 2.19 -12.21
C GLY A 123 9.66 3.00 -13.01
N MET A 124 8.46 3.22 -12.45
CA MET A 124 7.58 4.30 -12.88
C MET A 124 8.20 5.66 -12.51
N LYS A 125 8.00 6.70 -13.33
CA LYS A 125 8.37 8.05 -12.93
C LYS A 125 7.46 8.53 -11.80
N TYR A 126 7.97 9.41 -10.94
CA TYR A 126 7.17 9.86 -9.80
C TYR A 126 5.92 10.62 -10.26
N GLU A 127 6.00 11.41 -11.34
CA GLU A 127 4.87 12.13 -11.92
C GLU A 127 3.76 11.18 -12.37
N ASP A 128 4.13 10.10 -13.06
CA ASP A 128 3.20 9.08 -13.54
C ASP A 128 2.57 8.33 -12.36
N ALA A 129 3.35 8.00 -11.33
CA ALA A 129 2.86 7.36 -10.11
C ALA A 129 1.83 8.23 -9.38
N ILE A 130 2.11 9.54 -9.23
CA ILE A 130 1.18 10.51 -8.65
C ILE A 130 -0.09 10.60 -9.49
N GLN A 131 0.03 10.71 -10.82
CA GLN A 131 -1.13 10.81 -11.71
C GLN A 131 -2.01 9.56 -11.61
N LEU A 132 -1.41 8.37 -11.63
CA LEU A 132 -2.14 7.11 -11.51
C LEU A 132 -2.91 7.03 -10.18
N ILE A 133 -2.27 7.41 -9.08
CA ILE A 133 -2.91 7.46 -7.76
C ILE A 133 -4.05 8.48 -7.75
N ARG A 134 -3.84 9.68 -8.30
CA ARG A 134 -4.84 10.76 -8.31
C ARG A 134 -6.02 10.50 -9.25
N GLN A 135 -5.81 9.75 -10.34
CA GLN A 135 -6.89 9.29 -11.22
C GLN A 135 -7.89 8.42 -10.47
N LYS A 136 -7.38 7.58 -9.56
CA LYS A 136 -8.21 6.69 -8.76
C LYS A 136 -8.73 7.34 -7.49
N ARG A 137 -7.94 8.24 -6.89
CA ARG A 137 -8.29 8.98 -5.69
C ARG A 137 -7.92 10.45 -5.79
N ARG A 138 -8.89 11.26 -6.20
CA ARG A 138 -8.71 12.72 -6.32
C ARG A 138 -8.31 13.33 -4.97
N GLY A 139 -7.28 14.17 -4.98
CA GLY A 139 -6.80 14.85 -3.78
C GLY A 139 -5.83 14.04 -2.91
N ALA A 140 -5.46 12.82 -3.32
CA ALA A 140 -4.39 12.08 -2.67
C ALA A 140 -3.04 12.79 -2.80
N ILE A 141 -2.23 12.67 -1.75
CA ILE A 141 -0.85 13.19 -1.65
C ILE A 141 -0.81 14.73 -1.59
N ASN A 142 -0.35 15.24 -0.44
CA ASN A 142 -0.21 16.68 -0.20
C ASN A 142 1.09 17.27 -0.79
N SER A 143 1.26 18.59 -0.73
CA SER A 143 2.43 19.28 -1.28
C SER A 143 3.76 18.87 -0.64
N LYS A 144 3.82 18.64 0.68
CA LYS A 144 5.05 18.18 1.37
C LYS A 144 5.46 16.79 0.90
N GLN A 145 4.49 15.90 0.74
CA GLN A 145 4.69 14.54 0.26
C GLN A 145 5.08 14.51 -1.23
N LEU A 146 4.53 15.43 -2.04
CA LEU A 146 4.97 15.63 -3.43
C LEU A 146 6.45 16.01 -3.50
N THR A 147 6.89 17.02 -2.73
CA THR A 147 8.31 17.42 -2.70
C THR A 147 9.21 16.28 -2.23
N TYR A 148 8.73 15.44 -1.32
CA TYR A 148 9.46 14.24 -0.92
C TYR A 148 9.60 13.23 -2.08
N LEU A 149 8.51 12.92 -2.79
CA LEU A 149 8.53 11.97 -3.91
C LEU A 149 9.34 12.47 -5.11
N GLU A 150 9.34 13.77 -5.37
CA GLU A 150 10.19 14.42 -6.39
C GLU A 150 11.69 14.26 -6.09
N LYS A 151 12.07 14.40 -4.81
CA LYS A 151 13.47 14.25 -4.35
C LYS A 151 13.88 12.80 -4.15
N TYR A 152 12.92 11.87 -4.14
CA TYR A 152 13.20 10.46 -3.93
C TYR A 152 14.08 9.91 -5.07
N ARG A 153 15.03 9.05 -4.69
CA ARG A 153 15.95 8.39 -5.62
C ARG A 153 15.76 6.87 -5.49
N PRO A 154 15.14 6.21 -6.48
CA PRO A 154 14.87 4.78 -6.39
C PRO A 154 16.17 3.98 -6.35
N LYS A 155 16.19 2.96 -5.50
CA LYS A 155 17.27 1.98 -5.38
C LYS A 155 17.05 0.76 -6.29
N GLN A 156 15.94 0.73 -7.04
CA GLN A 156 15.51 -0.36 -7.92
C GLN A 156 15.34 -1.70 -7.20
N ARG A 157 14.90 -1.67 -5.94
CA ARG A 157 14.84 -2.86 -5.06
C ARG A 157 13.78 -3.87 -5.49
N LEU A 158 12.80 -3.43 -6.28
CA LEU A 158 11.71 -4.25 -6.80
C LEU A 158 11.97 -4.75 -8.23
N ARG A 159 13.14 -4.47 -8.80
CA ARG A 159 13.56 -4.95 -10.11
C ARG A 159 14.61 -6.04 -9.96
N PHE A 160 14.50 -7.07 -10.80
CA PHE A 160 15.44 -8.17 -10.88
C PHE A 160 15.93 -8.31 -12.32
N LYS A 161 17.20 -8.67 -12.49
CA LYS A 161 17.75 -9.06 -13.79
C LYS A 161 17.43 -10.52 -14.00
N ASP A 162 16.70 -10.84 -15.07
CA ASP A 162 16.50 -12.22 -15.49
C ASP A 162 17.86 -12.78 -15.97
N PRO A 163 18.37 -13.89 -15.41
CA PRO A 163 19.65 -14.47 -15.85
C PRO A 163 19.62 -14.97 -17.31
N HIS A 164 18.44 -15.29 -17.84
CA HIS A 164 18.26 -15.87 -19.17
C HIS A 164 17.78 -14.85 -20.21
N ASN A 165 17.39 -13.64 -19.79
CA ASN A 165 16.88 -12.60 -20.66
C ASN A 165 17.39 -11.24 -20.20
N HIS A 166 18.02 -10.46 -21.08
CA HIS A 166 18.53 -9.11 -20.75
C HIS A 166 17.43 -8.08 -20.40
N LYS A 167 16.18 -8.52 -20.20
CA LYS A 167 15.06 -7.69 -19.76
C LYS A 167 14.95 -7.71 -18.23
N SER A 168 14.90 -6.53 -17.64
CA SER A 168 14.62 -6.37 -16.21
C SER A 168 13.16 -6.71 -15.90
N LYS A 169 12.94 -7.69 -15.02
CA LYS A 169 11.61 -8.09 -14.51
C LYS A 169 11.31 -7.35 -13.21
N CYS A 170 10.05 -7.01 -12.94
CA CYS A 170 9.66 -6.37 -11.69
C CYS A 170 8.85 -7.35 -10.85
N CYS A 171 9.06 -7.43 -9.53
CA CYS A 171 8.23 -8.29 -8.68
C CYS A 171 6.79 -7.78 -8.54
N LEU A 172 6.48 -6.58 -9.02
CA LEU A 172 5.12 -6.04 -9.05
C LEU A 172 4.34 -6.39 -10.33
N MET A 173 4.98 -7.05 -11.32
CA MET A 173 4.43 -7.32 -12.66
C MET A 173 4.71 -8.74 -13.16
#